data_AF-A0A535TUD8-F1
#
_entry.id   AF-A0A535TUD8-F1
#
_cell.length_a   1.000
_cell.length_b   1.000
_cell.length_c   1.000
_cell.angle_alpha   90.00
_cell.angle_beta   90.00
_cell.angle_gamma   90.00
#
_symmetry.space_group_name_H-M   'P 1'
#
loop_
_entity.id
_entity.type
_entity.pdbx_description
1 polymer ?
#
loop_
_entity_poly.entity_id
_entity_poly.type
_entity_poly.pdbx_seq_one_letter_code
_entity_poly.pdbx_strand_id
1 'polypeptide(L)' 'MADLDPASALRRIAFVLERQRAETYRVRAFRRAAEAVAEQQPGRLRALHEAGRLKDLP' A
#
# COMPACT_ATOMS: atom_id res chain seq x y z
N MET A 1 5.47 19.48 4.53
CA MET A 1 5.61 18.06 4.94
C MET A 1 5.23 17.28 3.70
N ALA A 2 6.18 16.65 3.00
CA ALA A 2 5.88 15.99 1.73
C ALA A 2 4.75 14.98 1.97
N ASP A 3 3.66 15.14 1.22
CA ASP A 3 2.54 14.20 1.15
C ASP A 3 3.15 12.81 0.91
N LEU A 4 3.07 11.93 1.91
CA LEU A 4 3.70 10.62 1.83
C LEU A 4 2.93 9.81 0.79
N ASP A 5 3.53 9.62 -0.38
CA ASP A 5 3.00 8.78 -1.45
C ASP A 5 2.46 7.45 -0.87
N PRO A 6 1.24 7.03 -1.22
CA PRO A 6 0.58 5.87 -0.59
C PRO A 6 1.38 4.58 -0.74
N ALA A 7 2.07 4.36 -1.87
CA ALA A 7 2.95 3.19 -2.02
C ALA A 7 4.13 3.26 -1.04
N SER A 8 4.72 4.43 -0.86
CA SER A 8 5.80 4.67 0.11
C SER A 8 5.36 4.46 1.56
N ALA A 9 4.11 4.84 1.91
CA ALA A 9 3.52 4.55 3.21
C ALA A 9 3.40 3.04 3.46
N LEU A 10 2.89 2.28 2.48
CA LEU A 10 2.74 0.83 2.57
C LEU A 10 4.09 0.11 2.70
N ARG A 11 5.10 0.53 1.93
CA ARG A 11 6.49 0.02 2.08
C ARG A 11 7.05 0.29 3.46
N ARG A 12 6.78 1.47 4.03
CA ARG A 12 7.23 1.83 5.38
C ARG A 12 6.59 0.94 6.44
N ILE A 13 5.30 0.62 6.31
CA ILE A 13 4.62 -0.33 7.20
C ILE A 13 5.24 -1.72 7.09
N ALA A 14 5.46 -2.23 5.88
CA ALA A 14 6.10 -3.53 5.67
C ALA A 14 7.48 -3.61 6.33
N PHE A 15 8.28 -2.55 6.20
CA PHE A 15 9.60 -2.45 6.84
C PHE A 15 9.50 -2.49 8.38
N VAL A 16 8.56 -1.73 8.96
CA VAL A 16 8.37 -1.70 10.41
C VAL A 16 7.90 -3.06 10.95
N LEU A 17 7.05 -3.78 10.20
CA LEU A 17 6.61 -5.13 10.55
C LEU A 17 7.75 -6.15 10.47
N GLU A 18 8.56 -6.09 9.41
CA GLU A 18 9.71 -6.98 9.23
C GLU A 18 10.74 -6.79 10.35
N ARG A 19 11.04 -5.53 10.71
CA ARG A 19 11.96 -5.20 11.81
C ARG A 19 11.47 -5.75 13.15
N GLN A 20 10.16 -5.79 13.37
CA GLN A 20 9.55 -6.32 14.59
C GLN A 20 9.40 -7.84 14.59
N ARG A 21 9.88 -8.56 13.55
CA ARG A 21 9.66 -10.01 13.37
C ARG A 21 8.18 -10.38 13.43
N ALA A 22 7.31 -9.52 12.90
CA ALA A 22 5.89 -9.80 12.77
C ALA A 22 5.63 -10.99 11.83
N GLU A 23 4.39 -11.47 11.84
CA GLU A 23 3.94 -12.56 10.95
C GLU A 23 4.31 -12.29 9.49
N THR A 24 4.99 -13.26 8.86
CA THR A 24 5.47 -13.15 7.47
C THR A 24 4.35 -12.84 6.49
N TYR A 25 3.13 -13.32 6.77
CA TYR A 25 1.95 -13.02 5.97
C TYR A 25 1.65 -11.51 5.91
N ARG A 26 1.71 -10.80 7.05
CA ARG A 26 1.42 -9.36 7.11
C ARG A 26 2.47 -8.57 6.33
N VAL A 27 3.75 -8.91 6.49
CA VAL A 27 4.84 -8.27 5.72
C VAL A 27 4.60 -8.42 4.22
N ARG A 28 4.26 -9.63 3.75
CA ARG A 28 3.96 -9.91 2.33
C ARG A 28 2.72 -9.16 1.85
N ALA A 29 1.66 -9.08 2.65
CA ALA A 29 0.43 -8.38 2.31
C ALA A 29 0.69 -6.88 2.07
N PHE A 30 1.45 -6.22 2.95
CA PHE A 30 1.77 -4.80 2.77
C PHE A 30 2.72 -4.55 1.59
N ARG A 31 3.64 -5.46 1.30
CA ARG A 31 4.49 -5.37 0.10
C ARG A 31 3.66 -5.43 -1.18
N ARG A 32 2.78 -6.42 -1.29
CA ARG A 32 1.88 -6.57 -2.45
C ARG A 32 0.95 -5.37 -2.62
N ALA A 33 0.38 -4.87 -1.53
CA ALA A 33 -0.45 -3.67 -1.59
C ALA A 33 0.34 -2.45 -2.09
N ALA A 34 1.61 -2.31 -1.69
CA ALA A 34 2.46 -1.23 -2.18
C ALA A 34 2.75 -1.34 -3.68
N GLU A 35 2.94 -2.56 -4.19
CA GLU A 35 3.11 -2.84 -5.63
C GLU A 35 1.83 -2.48 -6.39
N ALA A 36 0.69 -3.04 -5.98
CA ALA A 36 -0.60 -2.81 -6.61
C ALA A 36 -0.97 -1.32 -6.69
N VAL A 37 -0.64 -0.54 -5.64
CA VAL A 37 -0.86 0.92 -5.59
C VAL A 37 0.14 1.68 -6.47
N ALA A 38 1.41 1.27 -6.51
CA ALA A 38 2.44 1.92 -7.32
C ALA A 38 2.19 1.79 -8.83
N GLU A 39 1.48 0.74 -9.25
CA GLU A 39 1.09 0.51 -10.64
C GLU A 39 -0.15 1.34 -11.07
N GLN A 40 -0.83 2.01 -10.14
CA GLN A 40 -2.00 2.82 -10.47
C GLN A 40 -1.65 4.25 -10.83
N GLN A 41 -2.39 4.78 -11.81
CA GLN A 41 -2.44 6.21 -12.04
C GLN A 41 -3.10 6.91 -10.83
N PRO A 42 -2.56 8.04 -10.34
CA PRO A 42 -3.07 8.74 -9.16
C PRO A 42 -4.58 9.06 -9.21
N GLY A 43 -5.10 9.40 -10.38
CA GLY A 43 -6.53 9.68 -10.58
C GLY A 43 -7.42 8.45 -10.39
N ARG A 44 -7.01 7.28 -10.90
CA ARG A 44 -7.73 6.01 -10.71
C ARG A 44 -7.73 5.61 -9.23
N LEU A 45 -6.59 5.75 -8.57
CA LEU A 45 -6.46 5.42 -7.15
C LEU A 45 -7.38 6.28 -6.29
N ARG A 46 -7.46 7.59 -6.57
CA ARG A 46 -8.39 8.51 -5.90
C ARG A 46 -9.85 8.13 -6.15
N ALA A 47 -10.23 7.87 -7.41
CA ALA A 47 -11.59 7.46 -7.74
C ALA A 47 -12.01 6.15 -7.05
N LEU A 48 -11.11 5.16 -6.98
CA LEU A 48 -11.35 3.92 -6.24
C LEU A 48 -11.46 4.15 -4.73
N HIS A 49 -10.67 5.06 -4.17
CA HIS A 49 -10.77 5.44 -2.76
C HIS A 49 -12.13 6.08 -2.44
N GLU A 50 -12.56 7.06 -3.24
CA GLU A 50 -13.87 7.72 -3.08
C GLU A 50 -15.03 6.74 -3.24
N ALA A 51 -14.91 5.77 -4.14
CA ALA A 51 -15.90 4.71 -4.34
C ALA A 51 -15.83 3.58 -3.28
N GLY A 52 -14.86 3.58 -2.36
CA GLY A 52 -14.65 2.49 -1.40
C GLY A 52 -14.18 1.17 -2.04
N ARG A 53 -13.60 1.22 -3.24
CA ARG A 53 -13.23 0.07 -4.09
C ARG A 53 -11.73 -0.19 -4.18
N LEU A 54 -10.94 0.22 -3.18
CA LEU A 54 -9.49 -0.07 -3.17
C LEU A 54 -9.15 -1.57 -3.19
N LYS A 55 -10.09 -2.45 -2.83
CA LYS A 55 -9.95 -3.92 -2.92
C LYS A 55 -10.07 -4.46 -4.35
N ASP A 56 -10.42 -3.61 -5.32
CA ASP A 56 -10.46 -3.94 -6.76
C ASP A 56 -9.07 -3.86 -7.42
N LEU A 57 -8.07 -3.38 -6.67
CA LEU A 57 -6.68 -3.41 -7.10
C LEU A 57 -6.17 -4.86 -7.23
N PRO A 58 -5.33 -5.14 -8.24
CA PRO A 58 -4.83 -6.48 -8.54
C PRO A 58 -4.00 -7.10 -7.40
#